data_AF-A0A1R4KVQ9-F1
#
_entry.id   AF-A0A1R4KVQ9-F1
#
_cell.length_a   1.000
_cell.length_b   1.000
_cell.length_c   1.000
_cell.angle_alpha   90.00
_cell.angle_beta   90.00
_cell.angle_gamma   90.00
#
_symmetry.space_group_name_H-M   'P 1'
#
loop_
_entity.id
_entity.type
_entity.pdbx_description
1 polymer ?
#
loop_
_entity_poly.entity_id
_entity_poly.type
_entity_poly.pdbx_seq_one_letter_code
_entity_poly.pdbx_strand_id
1 'polypeptide(L)' 'MNFNRRFTHNVNGTSIEFDATYNPQTHDFRIIDSGCEDAYDLSFDMQTRIWSIKEGSSPSLSADELATLVQQNFGMFV' A
#
# COMPACT_ATOMS: atom_id res chain seq x y z
N MET A 1 16.91 -8.07 4.68
CA MET A 1 15.90 -7.01 4.87
C MET A 1 14.54 -7.66 4.78
N ASN A 2 13.61 -7.37 5.71
CA ASN A 2 12.24 -7.84 5.57
C ASN A 2 11.49 -6.79 4.74
N PHE A 3 11.14 -7.14 3.51
CA PHE A 3 10.39 -6.27 2.58
C PHE A 3 8.88 -6.43 2.76
N ASN A 4 8.44 -7.27 3.69
CA ASN A 4 7.05 -7.51 3.98
C ASN A 4 6.66 -6.85 5.31
N ARG A 5 5.51 -6.18 5.33
CA ARG A 5 4.89 -5.62 6.53
C ARG A 5 3.41 -5.94 6.53
N ARG A 6 2.94 -6.42 7.68
CA ARG A 6 1.51 -6.55 7.96
C ARG A 6 1.09 -5.52 8.97
N PHE A 7 -0.02 -4.85 8.70
CA PHE A 7 -0.60 -3.85 9.58
C PHE A 7 -2.11 -3.81 9.41
N THR A 8 -2.81 -3.28 10.41
CA THR A 8 -4.26 -3.13 10.36
C THR A 8 -4.64 -1.65 10.33
N HIS A 9 -5.75 -1.33 9.65
CA HIS A 9 -6.31 0.00 9.64
C HIS A 9 -7.84 -0.06 9.71
N ASN A 10 -8.44 0.84 10.51
CA ASN A 10 -9.89 0.91 10.67
C ASN A 10 -10.50 1.82 9.61
N VAL A 11 -11.31 1.26 8.72
CA VAL A 11 -12.04 1.97 7.67
C VAL A 11 -13.53 1.85 7.96
N ASN A 12 -14.21 2.98 8.21
CA ASN A 12 -15.66 3.02 8.50
C ASN A 12 -16.12 2.09 9.63
N GLY A 13 -15.28 1.85 10.64
CA GLY A 13 -15.57 0.95 11.76
C GLY A 13 -15.24 -0.52 11.51
N THR A 14 -14.76 -0.87 10.31
CA THR A 14 -14.26 -2.21 9.96
C THR A 14 -12.73 -2.20 10.03
N SER A 15 -12.16 -3.13 10.79
CA SER A 15 -10.70 -3.34 10.78
C SER A 15 -10.31 -4.13 9.55
N ILE A 16 -9.51 -3.53 8.68
CA ILE A 16 -8.95 -4.15 7.48
C ILE A 16 -7.49 -4.50 7.77
N GLU A 17 -7.10 -5.74 7.47
CA GLU A 17 -5.69 -6.17 7.53
C GLU A 17 -5.06 -5.96 6.16
N PHE A 18 -3.86 -5.38 6.16
CA PHE A 18 -3.05 -5.11 4.98
C PHE A 18 -1.75 -5.91 5.08
N ASP A 19 -1.43 -6.63 4.01
CA ASP A 19 -0.14 -7.28 3.78
C ASP A 19 0.55 -6.54 2.62
N ALA A 20 1.57 -5.75 2.95
CA ALA A 20 2.32 -4.94 2.01
C ALA A 20 3.72 -5.52 1.80
N THR A 21 4.11 -5.65 0.54
CA THR A 21 5.43 -6.14 0.12
C THR A 21 6.10 -5.11 -0.78
N TYR A 22 7.24 -4.60 -0.35
CA TYR A 22 8.06 -3.67 -1.12
C TYR A 22 8.87 -4.40 -2.20
N ASN A 23 8.78 -3.92 -3.45
CA ASN A 23 9.58 -4.39 -4.56
C ASN A 23 10.78 -3.44 -4.78
N PRO A 24 12.02 -3.84 -4.45
CA PRO A 24 13.19 -2.98 -4.61
C PRO A 24 13.60 -2.76 -6.08
N GLN A 25 13.06 -3.52 -7.04
CA GLN A 25 13.38 -3.33 -8.46
C GLN A 25 12.58 -2.21 -9.10
N THR A 26 11.31 -2.07 -8.70
CA THR A 26 10.39 -1.07 -9.25
C THR A 26 10.06 0.06 -8.28
N HIS A 27 10.46 -0.08 -7.01
CA HIS A 27 10.09 0.80 -5.89
C HIS A 27 8.58 0.86 -5.61
N ASP A 28 7.84 -0.14 -6.07
CA ASP A 28 6.39 -0.25 -5.82
C ASP A 28 6.11 -1.08 -4.58
N PHE A 29 4.92 -0.90 -4.01
CA PHE A 29 4.40 -1.71 -2.92
C PHE A 29 3.25 -2.56 -3.44
N ARG A 30 3.41 -3.87 -3.40
CA ARG A 30 2.32 -4.81 -3.63
C ARG A 30 1.53 -4.97 -2.34
N ILE A 31 0.23 -4.66 -2.38
CA ILE A 31 -0.65 -4.63 -1.23
C ILE A 31 -1.76 -5.66 -1.43
N ILE A 32 -2.02 -6.45 -0.40
CA ILE A 32 -3.19 -7.34 -0.30
C ILE A 32 -3.95 -6.88 0.94
N ASP A 33 -5.24 -6.59 0.81
CA ASP A 33 -6.06 -6.21 1.96
C ASP A 33 -7.25 -7.14 2.13
N SER A 34 -7.69 -7.36 3.37
CA SER A 34 -8.78 -8.30 3.66
C SER A 34 -10.16 -7.86 3.12
N GLY A 35 -10.28 -6.61 2.64
CA GLY A 35 -11.46 -6.08 1.99
C GLY A 35 -11.46 -6.25 0.46
N CYS A 36 -10.36 -6.72 -0.13
CA CYS A 36 -10.18 -6.88 -1.57
C CYS A 36 -9.71 -8.31 -1.91
N GLU A 37 -10.31 -8.97 -2.90
CA GLU A 37 -9.91 -10.33 -3.29
C GLU A 37 -8.56 -10.37 -4.04
N ASP A 38 -8.21 -9.28 -4.73
CA ASP A 38 -6.98 -9.21 -5.53
C ASP A 38 -5.93 -8.28 -4.91
N ALA A 39 -4.67 -8.62 -5.13
CA ALA A 39 -3.55 -7.75 -4.83
C ALA A 39 -3.56 -6.53 -5.78
N TYR A 40 -3.09 -5.39 -5.27
CA TYR A 40 -2.87 -4.20 -6.07
C TYR A 40 -1.53 -3.54 -5.78
N ASP A 41 -1.01 -2.81 -6.77
CA ASP A 41 0.31 -2.18 -6.69
C ASP A 41 0.18 -0.66 -6.48
N LEU A 42 0.76 -0.19 -5.36
CA LEU A 42 0.90 1.22 -5.02
C LEU A 42 2.27 1.73 -5.49
N SER A 43 2.26 2.73 -6.37
CA SER A 43 3.43 3.27 -7.04
C SER A 43 3.55 4.78 -6.82
N PHE A 44 4.77 5.23 -6.54
CA PHE A 44 5.07 6.66 -6.42
C PHE A 44 5.66 7.19 -7.73
N ASP A 45 4.97 8.16 -8.35
CA ASP A 45 5.51 8.87 -9.49
C ASP A 45 6.41 10.01 -9.00
N MET A 46 7.72 9.91 -9.27
CA MET A 46 8.70 10.93 -8.88
C MET A 46 8.56 12.26 -9.65
N GLN A 47 7.98 12.24 -10.87
CA GLN A 47 7.81 13.46 -11.67
C GLN A 47 6.67 14.31 -11.12
N THR A 48 5.53 13.68 -10.83
CA THR A 48 4.34 14.36 -10.32
C THR A 48 4.29 14.42 -8.79
N ARG A 49 5.09 13.59 -8.11
CA ARG A 49 5.06 13.36 -6.65
C ARG A 49 3.71 12.85 -6.15
N ILE A 50 3.03 12.06 -6.98
CA ILE A 50 1.70 11.54 -6.70
C ILE A 50 1.79 10.02 -6.51
N TRP A 51 1.06 9.52 -5.51
CA TRP A 51 0.85 8.09 -5.33
C TRP A 51 -0.31 7.63 -6.20
N SER A 52 -0.12 6.51 -6.88
CA SER A 52 -1.10 5.95 -7.81
C SER A 52 -1.19 4.45 -7.66
N ILE A 53 -2.36 3.89 -7.97
CA ILE A 53 -2.62 2.45 -7.91
C ILE A 53 -2.66 1.98 -9.35
N LYS A 54 -1.70 1.13 -9.73
CA LYS A 54 -1.41 0.81 -11.14
C LYS A 54 -2.11 -0.45 -11.64
N GLU A 55 -2.23 -1.46 -10.79
CA GLU A 55 -2.86 -2.75 -11.14
C GLU A 55 -3.65 -3.28 -9.95
N GLY A 56 -4.74 -4.01 -10.22
CA GLY A 56 -5.54 -4.71 -9.21
C GLY A 56 -6.96 -4.16 -9.02
N SER A 57 -7.75 -4.90 -8.23
CA SER A 57 -9.14 -4.59 -7.89
C SER A 57 -9.27 -3.24 -7.16
N SER A 58 -10.50 -2.71 -7.10
CA SER A 58 -10.81 -1.45 -6.41
C SER A 58 -10.38 -1.53 -4.94
N PRO A 59 -9.34 -0.79 -4.52
CA PRO A 59 -8.77 -0.89 -3.19
C PRO A 59 -9.73 -0.33 -2.16
N SER A 60 -9.65 -0.85 -0.93
CA SER A 60 -10.47 -0.40 0.20
C SER A 60 -10.17 1.04 0.65
N LEU A 61 -9.03 1.59 0.22
CA LEU A 61 -8.49 2.90 0.59
C LEU A 61 -8.01 3.68 -0.64
N SER A 62 -7.96 5.00 -0.52
CA SER A 62 -7.32 5.85 -1.53
C SER A 62 -5.80 5.65 -1.58
N ALA A 63 -5.19 6.00 -2.71
CA ALA A 63 -3.74 5.87 -2.91
C ALA A 63 -2.94 6.69 -1.86
N ASP A 64 -3.42 7.88 -1.50
CA ASP A 64 -2.78 8.76 -0.52
C ASP A 64 -2.84 8.20 0.91
N GLU A 65 -3.97 7.60 1.29
CA GLU A 65 -4.12 6.94 2.59
C GLU A 65 -3.21 5.71 2.68
N LEU A 66 -3.19 4.88 1.63
CA LEU A 66 -2.30 3.72 1.55
C LEU A 66 -0.84 4.13 1.63
N ALA A 67 -0.43 5.17 0.90
CA ALA A 67 0.92 5.70 0.95
C ALA A 67 1.32 6.13 2.37
N THR A 68 0.44 6.82 3.07
CA THR A 68 0.67 7.25 4.45
C THR A 68 0.87 6.04 5.37
N LEU A 69 0.00 5.02 5.27
CA LEU A 69 0.08 3.81 6.09
C LEU A 69 1.35 3.00 5.81
N VAL A 70 1.68 2.83 4.53
CA VAL A 70 2.89 2.11 4.10
C VAL A 70 4.14 2.83 4.62
N GLN A 71 4.24 4.15 4.46
CA GLN A 71 5.37 4.93 4.97
C GLN A 71 5.50 4.87 6.49
N GLN A 72 4.40 4.89 7.23
CA GLN A 72 4.42 4.75 8.69
C GLN A 72 4.93 3.38 9.13
N ASN A 73 4.53 2.30 8.43
CA ASN A 73 4.85 0.93 8.83
C ASN A 73 6.20 0.41 8.32
N PHE A 74 6.67 0.91 7.17
CA PHE A 74 8.01 0.60 6.68
C PHE A 74 9.08 1.50 7.29
N GLY A 75 8.68 2.58 7.98
CA GLY A 75 9.55 3.69 8.37
C GLY A 75 9.73 4.65 7.19
N MET A 76 10.07 5.92 7.45
CA MET A 76 10.36 6.90 6.40
C MET A 76 11.54 6.42 5.53
N PHE A 77 11.26 5.60 4.52
CA PHE A 77 12.09 5.40 3.37
C PHE A 77 11.48 6.28 2.28
N VAL A 78 11.96 7.52 2.27
CA VAL A 78 11.82 8.47 1.17
C VAL A 78 13.18 8.59 0.51
#